data_AF-A0A838KWG6-F1
#
_entry.id   AF-A0A838KWG6-F1
#
_cell.length_a   1.000
_cell.length_b   1.000
_cell.length_c   1.000
_cell.angle_alpha   90.00
_cell.angle_beta   90.00
_cell.angle_gamma   90.00
#
_symmetry.space_group_name_H-M   'P 1'
#
loop_
_entity.id
_entity.type
_entity.pdbx_description
1 polymer ?
#
loop_
_entity_poly.entity_id
_entity_poly.type
_entity_poly.pdbx_seq_one_letter_code
_entity_poly.pdbx_strand_id
1 'polypeptide(L)'
;MIDPFQRWASVGEKPDYAGLLTFAGVPYTQDPAHLEGVDVAIVGAPMDDLVSDRPGTRFGPRAIRAASSPAGPQLETAVDAISELCVVDFGDAPVLPADPVHSHTAIEATVAQVLAAGAVPVIIGGDHSITEPDVRACAAAHGPVGLVHFDTHTDTGAEVFGVELSHGTIMRRLVEAGHVDPRRYAQVGLRGYWPGEAEFAWQAEQGITSLFMHDVRDLGIREVVRRAVEVVGPGPVFLTVDIDVLDPAFAPGTGTPEPGGMTTAELLWAVRE
;
A
#
# COMPACT_ATOMS: atom_id res chain seq x y z
N MET A 1 5.20 20.28 -15.37
CA MET A 1 4.97 20.00 -13.93
C MET A 1 4.45 21.26 -13.22
N ILE A 2 3.50 21.12 -12.30
CA ILE A 2 2.96 22.21 -11.48
C ILE A 2 3.67 22.19 -10.14
N ASP A 3 4.28 23.31 -9.74
CA ASP A 3 4.92 23.46 -8.43
C ASP A 3 3.94 24.12 -7.42
N PRO A 4 3.48 23.41 -6.37
CA PRO A 4 2.59 23.95 -5.35
C PRO A 4 3.18 25.13 -4.55
N PHE A 5 4.51 25.30 -4.52
CA PHE A 5 5.19 26.39 -3.82
C PHE A 5 5.36 27.66 -4.64
N GLN A 6 5.07 27.63 -5.96
CA GLN A 6 5.35 28.75 -6.87
C GLN A 6 4.78 30.10 -6.38
N ARG A 7 3.57 30.11 -5.79
CA ARG A 7 2.94 31.34 -5.27
C ARG A 7 3.54 31.85 -3.96
N TRP A 8 4.24 31.00 -3.22
CA TRP A 8 4.84 31.29 -1.92
C TRP A 8 6.35 31.52 -2.00
N ALA A 9 6.96 31.41 -3.18
CA ALA A 9 8.38 31.63 -3.39
C ALA A 9 8.91 32.97 -2.85
N SER A 10 8.09 34.02 -2.84
CA SER A 10 8.46 35.34 -2.29
C SER A 10 8.42 35.42 -0.76
N VAL A 11 7.70 34.51 -0.10
CA VAL A 11 7.53 34.46 1.36
C VAL A 11 8.42 33.37 1.97
N GLY A 12 8.85 32.38 1.18
CA GLY A 12 9.79 31.31 1.58
C GLY A 12 9.14 30.13 2.28
N GLU A 13 7.90 30.28 2.75
CA GLU A 13 7.12 29.23 3.42
C GLU A 13 5.67 29.25 2.95
N LYS A 14 5.04 28.07 2.96
CA LYS A 14 3.64 27.87 2.58
C LYS A 14 2.92 27.16 3.74
N PRO A 15 1.80 27.70 4.26
CA PRO A 15 0.97 26.96 5.21
C PRO A 15 0.43 25.65 4.59
N ASP A 16 0.44 24.56 5.33
CA ASP A 16 0.10 23.22 4.81
C ASP A 16 -1.31 23.14 4.22
N TYR A 17 -2.27 23.87 4.80
CA TYR A 17 -3.65 23.91 4.34
C TYR A 17 -3.88 24.73 3.05
N ALA A 18 -2.84 25.37 2.50
CA ALA A 18 -2.95 26.26 1.35
C ALA A 18 -2.31 25.68 0.09
N GLY A 19 -2.86 26.05 -1.07
CA GLY A 19 -2.32 25.68 -2.39
C GLY A 19 -3.04 24.50 -3.02
N LEU A 20 -2.41 23.92 -4.03
CA LEU A 20 -2.89 22.70 -4.69
C LEU A 20 -2.73 21.53 -3.73
N LEU A 21 -3.77 20.69 -3.62
CA LEU A 21 -3.77 19.54 -2.73
C LEU A 21 -3.05 18.34 -3.37
N THR A 22 -1.73 18.30 -3.22
CA THR A 22 -0.87 17.16 -3.58
C THR A 22 -0.36 16.45 -2.32
N PHE A 23 0.11 15.22 -2.46
CA PHE A 23 0.73 14.48 -1.36
C PHE A 23 1.95 15.24 -0.81
N ALA A 24 1.92 15.61 0.47
CA ALA A 24 2.99 16.35 1.15
C ALA A 24 3.41 17.67 0.45
N GLY A 25 2.53 18.24 -0.39
CA GLY A 25 2.83 19.47 -1.13
C GLY A 25 3.88 19.33 -2.25
N VAL A 26 4.24 18.11 -2.66
CA VAL A 26 5.23 17.87 -3.73
C VAL A 26 4.69 18.28 -5.12
N PRO A 27 5.56 18.49 -6.12
CA PRO A 27 5.15 18.85 -7.48
C PRO A 27 4.15 17.87 -8.11
N TYR A 28 3.22 18.40 -8.91
CA TYR A 28 2.18 17.63 -9.58
C TYR A 28 2.42 17.48 -11.09
N THR A 29 2.18 16.29 -11.62
CA THR A 29 2.12 16.03 -13.06
C THR A 29 1.24 14.81 -13.35
N GLN A 30 0.66 14.74 -14.55
CA GLN A 30 0.04 13.52 -15.10
C GLN A 30 0.68 13.09 -16.42
N ASP A 31 1.73 13.81 -16.83
CA ASP A 31 2.45 13.54 -18.06
C ASP A 31 3.65 12.63 -17.73
N PRO A 32 3.68 11.38 -18.26
CA PRO A 32 4.80 10.47 -18.06
C PRO A 32 6.15 11.03 -18.51
N ALA A 33 6.18 11.98 -19.45
CA ALA A 33 7.42 12.63 -19.89
C ALA A 33 8.10 13.43 -18.78
N HIS A 34 7.36 13.83 -17.73
CA HIS A 34 7.92 14.51 -16.56
C HIS A 34 8.46 13.55 -15.48
N LEU A 35 8.42 12.23 -15.71
CA LEU A 35 8.95 11.23 -14.77
C LEU A 35 10.46 10.96 -14.97
N GLU A 36 11.08 11.51 -16.01
CA GLU A 36 12.53 11.37 -16.21
C GLU A 36 13.30 12.01 -15.03
N GLY A 37 14.12 11.21 -14.34
CA GLY A 37 14.89 11.65 -13.17
C GLY A 37 14.07 11.81 -11.89
N VAL A 38 12.83 11.32 -11.85
CA VAL A 38 12.04 11.18 -10.63
C VAL A 38 12.47 9.91 -9.90
N ASP A 39 12.67 10.00 -8.59
CA ASP A 39 13.01 8.83 -7.75
C ASP A 39 11.73 8.12 -7.27
N VAL A 40 10.71 8.90 -6.90
CA VAL A 40 9.43 8.38 -6.36
C VAL A 40 8.25 9.11 -6.98
N ALA A 41 7.24 8.36 -7.42
CA ALA A 41 5.98 8.91 -7.87
C ALA A 41 4.82 8.41 -7.00
N ILE A 42 4.06 9.34 -6.41
CA ILE A 42 2.85 9.03 -5.66
C ILE A 42 1.70 8.84 -6.65
N VAL A 43 1.00 7.70 -6.58
CA VAL A 43 -0.13 7.37 -7.46
C VAL A 43 -1.36 7.11 -6.60
N GLY A 44 -2.47 7.77 -6.87
CA GLY A 44 -3.74 7.42 -6.24
C GLY A 44 -4.50 6.34 -7.01
N ALA A 45 -5.11 5.40 -6.30
CA ALA A 45 -5.98 4.37 -6.87
C ALA A 45 -7.37 4.41 -6.20
N PRO A 46 -8.22 5.41 -6.51
CA PRO A 46 -9.47 5.70 -5.78
C PRO A 46 -10.62 4.76 -6.15
N MET A 47 -10.52 3.49 -5.77
CA MET A 47 -11.48 2.42 -6.11
C MET A 47 -11.94 1.65 -4.85
N ASP A 48 -13.22 1.33 -4.75
CA ASP A 48 -13.74 0.47 -3.68
C ASP A 48 -14.85 -0.50 -4.16
N ASP A 49 -14.84 -0.84 -5.45
CA ASP A 49 -15.89 -1.65 -6.08
C ASP A 49 -15.81 -3.13 -5.69
N LEU A 50 -14.74 -3.58 -5.02
CA LEU A 50 -14.50 -4.98 -4.65
C LEU A 50 -14.56 -5.25 -3.13
N VAL A 51 -14.99 -4.25 -2.34
CA VAL A 51 -15.27 -4.40 -0.90
C VAL A 51 -16.43 -5.35 -0.64
N SER A 52 -16.34 -6.12 0.44
CA SER A 52 -17.40 -7.03 0.88
C SER A 52 -18.24 -6.52 2.06
N ASP A 53 -17.75 -5.53 2.82
CA ASP A 53 -18.48 -4.92 3.95
C ASP A 53 -18.73 -3.41 3.70
N ARG A 54 -17.97 -2.51 4.33
CA ARG A 54 -18.26 -1.07 4.28
C ARG A 54 -17.51 -0.39 3.13
N PRO A 55 -18.21 0.28 2.18
CA PRO A 55 -17.58 1.08 1.15
C PRO A 55 -17.13 2.45 1.68
N GLY A 56 -16.39 3.20 0.87
CA GLY A 56 -15.98 4.57 1.14
C GLY A 56 -14.50 4.83 0.85
N THR A 57 -13.69 3.79 0.72
CA THR A 57 -12.24 3.93 0.53
C THR A 57 -11.87 4.50 -0.86
N ARG A 58 -12.81 4.60 -1.81
CA ARG A 58 -12.62 5.41 -3.05
C ARG A 58 -12.27 6.88 -2.75
N PHE A 59 -12.59 7.39 -1.56
CA PHE A 59 -12.23 8.74 -1.13
C PHE A 59 -10.89 8.81 -0.38
N GLY A 60 -10.26 7.67 -0.08
CA GLY A 60 -9.00 7.51 0.64
C GLY A 60 -7.85 8.35 0.08
N PRO A 61 -7.54 8.29 -1.24
CA PRO A 61 -6.40 9.01 -1.80
C PRO A 61 -6.51 10.53 -1.61
N ARG A 62 -7.73 11.07 -1.72
CA ARG A 62 -7.98 12.50 -1.47
C ARG A 62 -7.85 12.85 0.02
N ALA A 63 -8.35 12.01 0.91
CA ALA A 63 -8.24 12.21 2.35
C ALA A 63 -6.76 12.16 2.81
N ILE A 64 -5.97 11.23 2.27
CA ILE A 64 -4.54 11.11 2.56
C ILE A 64 -3.77 12.35 2.11
N ARG A 65 -4.02 12.85 0.89
CA ARG A 65 -3.42 14.12 0.44
C ARG A 65 -3.80 15.29 1.34
N ALA A 66 -5.05 15.37 1.77
CA ALA A 66 -5.54 16.41 2.69
C ALA A 66 -4.93 16.33 4.10
N ALA A 67 -4.64 15.12 4.58
CA ALA A 67 -4.02 14.89 5.89
C ALA A 67 -2.49 14.94 5.87
N SER A 68 -1.88 15.11 4.69
CA SER A 68 -0.43 14.97 4.52
C SER A 68 0.36 15.95 5.39
N SER A 69 1.52 15.48 5.86
CA SER A 69 2.38 16.20 6.80
C SER A 69 3.28 17.21 6.09
N PRO A 70 3.74 18.26 6.81
CA PRO A 70 4.73 19.19 6.28
C PRO A 70 6.02 18.46 5.89
N ALA A 71 6.71 18.96 4.86
CA ALA A 71 8.07 18.56 4.54
C ALA A 71 9.03 18.92 5.68
N GLY A 72 10.11 18.17 5.82
CA GLY A 72 11.11 18.36 6.86
C GLY A 72 11.61 17.04 7.45
N PRO A 73 12.74 17.08 8.18
CA PRO A 73 13.31 15.88 8.77
C PRO A 73 12.37 15.33 9.85
N GLN A 74 12.03 14.05 9.75
CA GLN A 74 11.30 13.35 10.79
C GLN A 74 12.18 13.33 12.06
N LEU A 75 11.63 13.73 13.20
CA LEU A 75 12.42 14.05 14.41
C LEU A 75 13.13 12.85 15.05
N GLU A 76 12.63 11.62 14.87
CA GLU A 76 13.23 10.40 15.43
C GLU A 76 14.33 9.82 14.51
N THR A 77 14.12 9.87 13.20
CA THR A 77 15.06 9.30 12.22
C THR A 77 16.06 10.32 11.69
N ALA A 78 15.77 11.61 11.83
CA ALA A 78 16.48 12.74 11.23
C ALA A 78 16.58 12.68 9.70
N VAL A 79 15.67 11.93 9.05
CA VAL A 79 15.61 11.80 7.59
C VAL A 79 14.52 12.71 7.03
N ASP A 80 14.87 13.51 6.02
CA ASP A 80 13.94 14.28 5.22
C ASP A 80 13.85 13.68 3.81
N ALA A 81 12.90 12.76 3.61
CA ALA A 81 12.77 12.06 2.34
C ALA A 81 12.49 13.00 1.15
N ILE A 82 11.81 14.13 1.39
CA ILE A 82 11.44 15.07 0.32
C ILE A 82 12.65 15.94 -0.10
N SER A 83 13.63 16.15 0.78
CA SER A 83 14.87 16.82 0.40
C SER A 83 15.89 15.89 -0.25
N GLU A 84 15.86 14.59 0.07
CA GLU A 84 16.82 13.61 -0.45
C GLU A 84 16.40 12.98 -1.79
N LEU A 85 15.09 12.97 -2.10
CA LEU A 85 14.54 12.32 -3.29
C LEU A 85 13.75 13.31 -4.16
N CYS A 86 13.80 13.11 -5.48
CA CYS A 86 12.91 13.75 -6.42
C CYS A 86 11.54 13.06 -6.37
N VAL A 87 10.62 13.61 -5.57
CA VAL A 87 9.27 13.08 -5.38
C VAL A 87 8.24 13.91 -6.15
N VAL A 88 7.32 13.25 -6.86
CA VAL A 88 6.19 13.89 -7.54
C VAL A 88 4.87 13.21 -7.20
N ASP A 89 3.78 13.99 -7.17
CA ASP A 89 2.42 13.46 -7.16
C ASP A 89 1.98 13.27 -8.62
N PHE A 90 1.82 12.02 -9.01
CA PHE A 90 1.47 11.63 -10.37
C PHE A 90 -0.06 11.59 -10.60
N GLY A 91 -0.83 12.13 -9.66
CA GLY A 91 -2.28 12.15 -9.70
C GLY A 91 -2.89 10.78 -9.43
N ASP A 92 -4.11 10.58 -9.91
CA ASP A 92 -4.85 9.33 -9.73
C ASP A 92 -4.88 8.53 -11.03
N ALA A 93 -4.83 7.20 -10.93
CA ALA A 93 -5.16 6.31 -12.03
C ALA A 93 -6.60 6.56 -12.50
N PRO A 94 -6.89 6.50 -13.82
CA PRO A 94 -8.21 6.81 -14.36
C PRO A 94 -9.19 5.64 -14.19
N VAL A 95 -9.56 5.37 -12.93
CA VAL A 95 -10.51 4.32 -12.55
C VAL A 95 -11.95 4.65 -12.95
N LEU A 96 -12.76 3.62 -13.14
CA LEU A 96 -14.15 3.69 -13.58
C LEU A 96 -15.07 3.06 -12.52
N PRO A 97 -16.04 3.81 -11.96
CA PRO A 97 -16.98 3.26 -11.00
C PRO A 97 -17.75 2.07 -11.55
N ALA A 98 -17.94 1.03 -10.73
CA ALA A 98 -18.62 -0.21 -11.08
C ALA A 98 -18.00 -1.02 -12.24
N ASP A 99 -16.77 -0.69 -12.65
CA ASP A 99 -16.01 -1.47 -13.63
C ASP A 99 -14.61 -1.80 -13.07
N PRO A 100 -14.54 -2.80 -12.17
CA PRO A 100 -13.29 -3.14 -11.49
C PRO A 100 -12.22 -3.64 -12.46
N VAL A 101 -12.60 -4.30 -13.56
CA VAL A 101 -11.66 -4.85 -14.54
C VAL A 101 -10.95 -3.73 -15.32
N HIS A 102 -11.70 -2.75 -15.82
CA HIS A 102 -11.09 -1.60 -16.47
C HIS A 102 -10.32 -0.72 -15.49
N SER A 103 -10.80 -0.60 -14.25
CA SER A 103 -10.10 0.13 -13.19
C SER A 103 -8.75 -0.51 -12.83
N HIS A 104 -8.71 -1.84 -12.65
CA HIS A 104 -7.45 -2.56 -12.43
C HIS A 104 -6.50 -2.38 -13.62
N THR A 105 -7.01 -2.44 -14.86
CA THR A 105 -6.19 -2.21 -16.07
C THR A 105 -5.60 -0.78 -16.10
N ALA A 106 -6.39 0.22 -15.69
CA ALA A 106 -5.93 1.60 -15.60
C ALA A 106 -4.85 1.78 -14.52
N ILE A 107 -5.03 1.18 -13.34
CA ILE A 107 -4.06 1.21 -12.25
C ILE A 107 -2.74 0.57 -12.69
N GLU A 108 -2.79 -0.64 -13.25
CA GLU A 108 -1.61 -1.37 -13.75
C GLU A 108 -0.84 -0.54 -14.80
N ALA A 109 -1.57 0.10 -15.73
CA ALA A 109 -0.96 0.96 -16.75
C ALA A 109 -0.30 2.22 -16.16
N THR A 110 -0.92 2.85 -15.16
CA THR A 110 -0.36 4.03 -14.49
C THR A 110 0.89 3.66 -13.68
N VAL A 111 0.87 2.55 -12.94
CA VAL A 111 2.04 2.06 -12.20
C VAL A 111 3.17 1.67 -13.17
N ALA A 112 2.84 1.03 -14.29
CA ALA A 112 3.83 0.69 -15.31
C ALA A 112 4.51 1.91 -15.93
N GLN A 113 3.84 3.06 -16.05
CA GLN A 113 4.46 4.31 -16.50
C GLN A 113 5.54 4.80 -15.53
N VAL A 114 5.29 4.70 -14.23
CA VAL A 114 6.25 5.06 -13.18
C VAL A 114 7.46 4.13 -13.23
N LEU A 115 7.23 2.81 -13.27
CA LEU A 115 8.28 1.80 -13.35
C LEU A 115 9.12 1.95 -14.62
N ALA A 116 8.50 2.26 -15.77
CA ALA A 116 9.20 2.47 -17.03
C ALA A 116 10.15 3.67 -17.02
N ALA A 117 9.89 4.67 -16.17
CA ALA A 117 10.78 5.80 -15.94
C ALA A 117 11.94 5.50 -14.97
N GLY A 118 11.94 4.31 -14.34
CA GLY A 118 12.92 3.92 -13.32
C GLY A 118 12.61 4.44 -11.91
N ALA A 119 11.43 5.05 -11.72
CA ALA A 119 10.98 5.55 -10.42
C ALA A 119 10.26 4.47 -9.61
N VAL A 120 10.23 4.64 -8.28
CA VAL A 120 9.46 3.79 -7.36
C VAL A 120 8.03 4.32 -7.25
N PRO A 121 6.99 3.52 -7.58
CA PRO A 121 5.61 3.90 -7.33
C PRO A 121 5.26 3.73 -5.85
N VAL A 122 4.65 4.76 -5.26
CA VAL A 122 3.99 4.69 -3.95
C VAL A 122 2.50 4.89 -4.16
N ILE A 123 1.74 3.82 -3.96
CA ILE A 123 0.31 3.81 -4.25
C ILE A 123 -0.46 4.15 -2.98
N ILE A 124 -1.32 5.15 -3.06
CA ILE A 124 -2.30 5.47 -2.02
C ILE A 124 -3.67 5.05 -2.51
N GLY A 125 -4.26 4.11 -1.79
CA GLY A 125 -5.30 3.27 -2.32
C GLY A 125 -6.73 3.65 -1.98
N GLY A 126 -7.60 2.83 -2.54
CA GLY A 126 -8.93 2.53 -2.02
C GLY A 126 -8.92 1.17 -1.31
N ASP A 127 -9.66 0.17 -1.79
CA ASP A 127 -9.72 -1.14 -1.14
C ASP A 127 -8.51 -2.01 -1.52
N HIS A 128 -8.22 -3.06 -0.75
CA HIS A 128 -7.00 -3.85 -0.91
C HIS A 128 -6.92 -4.59 -2.27
N SER A 129 -8.01 -4.64 -3.05
CA SER A 129 -8.01 -5.22 -4.40
C SER A 129 -7.03 -4.55 -5.35
N ILE A 130 -6.70 -3.26 -5.14
CA ILE A 130 -5.78 -2.52 -5.99
C ILE A 130 -4.36 -3.11 -5.98
N THR A 131 -4.01 -3.91 -4.96
CA THR A 131 -2.71 -4.56 -4.92
C THR A 131 -2.52 -5.56 -6.07
N GLU A 132 -3.59 -6.14 -6.61
CA GLU A 132 -3.50 -7.04 -7.78
C GLU A 132 -2.86 -6.35 -8.99
N PRO A 133 -3.40 -5.22 -9.52
CA PRO A 133 -2.78 -4.51 -10.64
C PRO A 133 -1.42 -3.88 -10.29
N ASP A 134 -1.21 -3.42 -9.05
CA ASP A 134 0.08 -2.84 -8.62
C ASP A 134 1.20 -3.88 -8.68
N VAL A 135 0.98 -5.04 -8.05
CA VAL A 135 1.96 -6.12 -8.01
C VAL A 135 2.17 -6.73 -9.39
N ARG A 136 1.14 -6.82 -10.23
CA ARG A 136 1.28 -7.25 -11.63
C ARG A 136 2.24 -6.36 -12.41
N ALA A 137 2.10 -5.04 -12.29
CA ALA A 137 3.00 -4.09 -12.95
C ALA A 137 4.44 -4.25 -12.44
N CYS A 138 4.64 -4.35 -11.12
CA CYS A 138 5.96 -4.57 -10.53
C CYS A 138 6.58 -5.91 -10.96
N ALA A 139 5.79 -6.99 -10.98
CA ALA A 139 6.25 -8.31 -11.39
C ALA A 139 6.61 -8.38 -12.88
N ALA A 140 5.90 -7.63 -13.73
CA ALA A 140 6.25 -7.50 -15.14
C ALA A 140 7.62 -6.81 -15.35
N ALA A 141 7.97 -5.85 -14.48
CA ALA A 141 9.24 -5.12 -14.55
C ALA A 141 10.41 -5.88 -13.89
N HIS A 142 10.15 -6.64 -12.82
CA HIS A 142 11.21 -7.18 -11.96
C HIS A 142 11.20 -8.71 -11.80
N GLY A 143 10.23 -9.41 -12.40
CA GLY A 143 9.94 -10.81 -12.10
C GLY A 143 9.14 -10.97 -10.81
N PRO A 144 8.82 -12.22 -10.39
CA PRO A 144 8.04 -12.45 -9.18
C PRO A 144 8.65 -11.75 -7.95
N VAL A 145 7.84 -11.02 -7.22
CA VAL A 145 8.29 -10.21 -6.07
C VAL A 145 8.17 -10.99 -4.76
N GLY A 146 9.01 -10.67 -3.79
CA GLY A 146 8.68 -10.94 -2.39
C GLY A 146 7.60 -9.98 -1.89
N LEU A 147 6.93 -10.32 -0.79
CA LEU A 147 5.81 -9.54 -0.26
C LEU A 147 5.90 -9.43 1.27
N VAL A 148 5.87 -8.20 1.77
CA VAL A 148 5.57 -7.90 3.18
C VAL A 148 4.17 -7.30 3.22
N HIS A 149 3.29 -7.93 3.99
CA HIS A 149 1.87 -7.62 4.02
C HIS A 149 1.42 -7.37 5.45
N PHE A 150 1.17 -6.13 5.80
CA PHE A 150 0.58 -5.75 7.09
C PHE A 150 -0.94 -5.68 6.95
N ASP A 151 -1.65 -6.59 7.62
CA ASP A 151 -3.11 -6.69 7.53
C ASP A 151 -3.65 -7.51 8.71
N THR A 152 -4.91 -7.30 9.07
CA THR A 152 -5.63 -8.17 10.00
C THR A 152 -6.13 -9.46 9.34
N HIS A 153 -6.46 -9.43 8.05
CA HIS A 153 -6.93 -10.53 7.22
C HIS A 153 -5.79 -11.09 6.37
N THR A 154 -5.99 -12.28 5.79
CA THR A 154 -4.94 -12.85 4.93
C THR A 154 -5.08 -12.46 3.46
N ASP A 155 -6.28 -12.08 3.02
CA ASP A 155 -6.65 -11.83 1.62
C ASP A 155 -6.31 -12.98 0.65
N THR A 156 -6.24 -14.20 1.19
CA THR A 156 -5.97 -15.44 0.44
C THR A 156 -7.22 -16.31 0.27
N GLY A 157 -8.42 -15.74 0.36
CA GLY A 157 -9.66 -16.46 0.11
C GLY A 157 -9.72 -16.99 -1.33
N ALA A 158 -10.31 -18.18 -1.53
CA ALA A 158 -10.67 -18.65 -2.87
C ALA A 158 -11.79 -17.78 -3.48
N GLU A 159 -12.72 -17.40 -2.61
CA GLU A 159 -13.87 -16.56 -2.90
C GLU A 159 -14.28 -15.81 -1.62
N VAL A 160 -15.09 -14.77 -1.80
CA VAL A 160 -15.83 -14.10 -0.72
C VAL A 160 -17.29 -14.04 -1.15
N PHE A 161 -18.18 -14.72 -0.42
CA PHE A 161 -19.63 -14.79 -0.72
C PHE A 161 -19.99 -15.23 -2.15
N GLY A 162 -19.31 -16.23 -2.73
CA GLY A 162 -19.55 -16.63 -4.13
C GLY A 162 -18.73 -15.85 -5.16
N VAL A 163 -17.90 -14.88 -4.74
CA VAL A 163 -17.20 -13.95 -5.65
C VAL A 163 -15.70 -14.19 -5.60
N GLU A 164 -15.12 -14.60 -6.73
CA GLU A 164 -13.67 -14.86 -6.86
C GLU A 164 -12.82 -13.59 -6.97
N LEU A 165 -13.40 -12.48 -7.44
CA LEU A 165 -12.74 -11.18 -7.54
C LEU A 165 -13.25 -10.29 -6.41
N SER A 166 -12.51 -10.22 -5.31
CA SER A 166 -12.84 -9.43 -4.12
C SER A 166 -11.55 -8.97 -3.45
N HIS A 167 -11.62 -7.91 -2.65
CA HIS A 167 -10.49 -7.47 -1.83
C HIS A 167 -9.87 -8.60 -0.98
N GLY A 168 -10.67 -9.60 -0.55
CA GLY A 168 -10.20 -10.74 0.25
C GLY A 168 -9.61 -11.90 -0.54
N THR A 169 -9.50 -11.82 -1.87
CA THR A 169 -9.00 -12.93 -2.70
C THR A 169 -7.72 -12.59 -3.46
N ILE A 170 -7.30 -11.33 -3.48
CA ILE A 170 -6.25 -10.87 -4.40
C ILE A 170 -4.87 -11.44 -4.10
N MET A 171 -4.52 -11.72 -2.83
CA MET A 171 -3.20 -12.26 -2.50
C MET A 171 -3.07 -13.69 -3.00
N ARG A 172 -4.15 -14.48 -2.90
CA ARG A 172 -4.19 -15.82 -3.47
C ARG A 172 -4.02 -15.79 -4.99
N ARG A 173 -4.75 -14.92 -5.66
CA ARG A 173 -4.68 -14.76 -7.13
C ARG A 173 -3.27 -14.39 -7.59
N LEU A 174 -2.60 -13.48 -6.88
CA LEU A 174 -1.23 -13.06 -7.17
C LEU A 174 -0.21 -14.21 -7.03
N VAL A 175 -0.37 -15.07 -6.02
CA VAL A 175 0.46 -16.25 -5.83
C VAL A 175 0.18 -17.31 -6.90
N GLU A 176 -1.09 -17.63 -7.17
CA GLU A 176 -1.48 -18.62 -8.20
C GLU A 176 -1.04 -18.19 -9.61
N ALA A 177 -1.05 -16.89 -9.91
CA ALA A 177 -0.57 -16.34 -11.18
C ALA A 177 0.97 -16.23 -11.26
N GLY A 178 1.69 -16.51 -10.17
CA GLY A 178 3.15 -16.45 -10.13
C GLY A 178 3.74 -15.04 -10.12
N HIS A 179 2.96 -14.04 -9.71
CA HIS A 179 3.45 -12.66 -9.54
C HIS A 179 4.13 -12.44 -8.18
N VAL A 180 3.77 -13.24 -7.18
CA VAL A 180 4.38 -13.26 -5.85
C VAL A 180 5.05 -14.61 -5.63
N ASP A 181 6.29 -14.60 -5.12
CA ASP A 181 6.95 -15.81 -4.62
C ASP A 181 6.42 -16.13 -3.21
N PRO A 182 5.63 -17.21 -3.02
CA PRO A 182 5.02 -17.49 -1.73
C PRO A 182 6.03 -17.83 -0.63
N ARG A 183 7.26 -18.23 -0.99
CA ARG A 183 8.32 -18.50 0.00
C ARG A 183 9.03 -17.23 0.46
N ARG A 184 8.82 -16.13 -0.25
CA ARG A 184 9.30 -14.77 0.08
C ARG A 184 8.11 -13.88 0.46
N TYR A 185 7.11 -14.46 1.13
CA TYR A 185 5.89 -13.77 1.53
C TYR A 185 5.67 -13.89 3.04
N ALA A 186 5.72 -12.75 3.74
CA ALA A 186 5.40 -12.62 5.15
C ALA A 186 4.16 -11.76 5.38
N GLN A 187 3.18 -12.29 6.11
CA GLN A 187 1.98 -11.58 6.56
C GLN A 187 2.11 -11.26 8.03
N VAL A 188 1.76 -10.04 8.43
CA VAL A 188 1.99 -9.52 9.78
C VAL A 188 0.73 -8.84 10.31
N GLY A 189 0.25 -9.28 11.47
CA GLY A 189 -0.88 -8.65 12.17
C GLY A 189 -2.19 -9.44 12.14
N LEU A 190 -2.15 -10.67 11.64
CA LEU A 190 -3.32 -11.51 11.43
C LEU A 190 -4.10 -11.73 12.74
N ARG A 191 -5.41 -11.46 12.71
CA ARG A 191 -6.35 -11.65 13.82
C ARG A 191 -7.79 -11.63 13.29
N GLY A 192 -8.75 -11.74 14.20
CA GLY A 192 -10.17 -11.70 13.84
C GLY A 192 -10.72 -13.08 13.48
N TYR A 193 -11.76 -13.09 12.67
CA TYR A 193 -12.59 -14.29 12.44
C TYR A 193 -12.45 -14.90 11.05
N TRP A 194 -11.75 -14.24 10.14
CA TRP A 194 -11.65 -14.66 8.75
C TRP A 194 -10.25 -14.40 8.18
N PRO A 195 -9.72 -15.29 7.31
CA PRO A 195 -10.31 -16.55 6.85
C PRO A 195 -10.07 -17.75 7.79
N GLY A 196 -10.44 -18.96 7.33
CA GLY A 196 -10.49 -20.18 8.15
C GLY A 196 -9.34 -21.16 7.90
N GLU A 197 -9.51 -22.38 8.42
CA GLU A 197 -8.51 -23.46 8.35
C GLU A 197 -8.10 -23.81 6.91
N ALA A 198 -9.01 -23.73 5.95
CA ALA A 198 -8.73 -24.05 4.56
C ALA A 198 -7.72 -23.08 3.92
N GLU A 199 -7.88 -21.77 4.16
CA GLU A 199 -6.95 -20.76 3.64
C GLU A 199 -5.59 -20.83 4.32
N PHE A 200 -5.53 -21.15 5.61
CA PHE A 200 -4.25 -21.38 6.31
C PHE A 200 -3.55 -22.67 5.87
N ALA A 201 -4.30 -23.74 5.60
CA ALA A 201 -3.76 -24.96 5.01
C ALA A 201 -3.16 -24.68 3.63
N TRP A 202 -3.87 -23.94 2.78
CA TRP A 202 -3.37 -23.52 1.48
C TRP A 202 -2.11 -22.64 1.60
N GLN A 203 -2.10 -21.64 2.50
CA GLN A 203 -0.92 -20.80 2.74
C GLN A 203 0.30 -21.64 3.15
N ALA A 204 0.12 -22.61 4.05
CA ALA A 204 1.18 -23.51 4.48
C ALA A 204 1.71 -24.39 3.34
N GLU A 205 0.83 -24.88 2.46
CA GLU A 205 1.20 -25.63 1.26
C GLU A 205 2.05 -24.79 0.29
N GLN A 206 1.74 -23.49 0.14
CA GLN A 206 2.52 -22.57 -0.70
C GLN A 206 3.84 -22.14 -0.04
N GLY A 207 3.93 -22.19 1.28
CA GLY A 207 5.10 -21.75 2.06
C GLY A 207 5.05 -20.30 2.53
N ILE A 208 3.85 -19.72 2.62
CA ILE A 208 3.62 -18.36 3.13
C ILE A 208 3.85 -18.33 4.64
N THR A 209 4.53 -17.29 5.14
CA THR A 209 4.74 -17.10 6.58
C THR A 209 3.68 -16.19 7.17
N SER A 210 2.84 -16.75 8.03
CA SER A 210 1.78 -16.03 8.75
C SER A 210 2.25 -15.65 10.17
N LEU A 211 2.39 -14.36 10.45
CA LEU A 211 2.75 -13.79 11.76
C LEU A 211 1.53 -13.08 12.35
N PHE A 212 0.98 -13.66 13.40
CA PHE A 212 -0.29 -13.24 13.98
C PHE A 212 -0.12 -12.08 14.94
N MET A 213 -1.21 -11.40 15.27
CA MET A 213 -1.18 -10.33 16.25
C MET A 213 -0.79 -10.81 17.66
N HIS A 214 -0.94 -12.10 17.98
CA HIS A 214 -0.40 -12.65 19.22
C HIS A 214 1.13 -12.75 19.21
N ASP A 215 1.77 -12.99 18.06
CA ASP A 215 3.23 -12.93 17.93
C ASP A 215 3.75 -11.52 18.24
N VAL A 216 3.06 -10.48 17.75
CA VAL A 216 3.42 -9.08 18.05
C VAL A 216 3.32 -8.80 19.56
N ARG A 217 2.26 -9.31 20.23
CA ARG A 217 2.09 -9.12 21.68
C ARG A 217 3.09 -9.91 22.52
N ASP A 218 3.39 -11.14 22.13
CA ASP A 218 4.19 -12.07 22.95
C ASP A 218 5.69 -11.93 22.69
N LEU A 219 6.09 -11.66 21.44
CA LEU A 219 7.49 -11.52 21.01
C LEU A 219 7.94 -10.07 20.87
N GLY A 220 6.99 -9.15 20.67
CA GLY A 220 7.24 -7.75 20.34
C GLY A 220 7.46 -7.51 18.85
N ILE A 221 7.04 -6.33 18.37
CA ILE A 221 7.11 -5.94 16.95
C ILE A 221 8.50 -6.11 16.33
N ARG A 222 9.58 -5.90 17.11
CA ARG A 222 10.95 -5.99 16.62
C ARG A 222 11.33 -7.38 16.14
N GLU A 223 10.98 -8.40 16.92
CA GLU A 223 11.27 -9.79 16.56
C GLU A 223 10.40 -10.25 15.39
N VAL A 224 9.14 -9.79 15.35
CA VAL A 224 8.21 -10.09 14.25
C VAL A 224 8.73 -9.52 12.93
N VAL A 225 9.14 -8.24 12.90
CA VAL A 225 9.69 -7.59 11.69
C VAL A 225 11.01 -8.24 11.27
N ARG A 226 11.90 -8.57 12.20
CA ARG A 226 13.13 -9.31 11.90
C ARG A 226 12.83 -10.62 11.15
N ARG A 227 11.83 -11.38 11.61
CA ARG A 227 11.40 -12.62 10.93
C ARG A 227 10.80 -12.35 9.55
N ALA A 228 9.96 -11.32 9.41
CA ALA A 228 9.38 -10.95 8.12
C ALA A 228 10.46 -10.58 7.10
N VAL A 229 11.46 -9.78 7.49
CA VAL A 229 12.62 -9.41 6.66
C VAL A 229 13.45 -10.64 6.27
N GLU A 230 13.67 -11.57 7.20
CA GLU A 230 14.38 -12.83 6.91
C GLU A 230 13.65 -13.73 5.91
N VAL A 231 12.32 -13.78 5.99
CA VAL A 231 11.47 -14.54 5.06
C VAL A 231 11.56 -13.96 3.65
N VAL A 232 11.39 -12.65 3.50
CA VAL A 232 11.40 -12.03 2.17
C VAL A 232 12.79 -11.99 1.54
N GLY A 233 13.85 -11.91 2.37
CA GLY A 233 15.23 -11.97 1.91
C GLY A 233 15.59 -10.91 0.86
N PRO A 234 16.73 -11.08 0.15
CA PRO A 234 17.17 -10.12 -0.86
C PRO A 234 16.34 -10.24 -2.15
N GLY A 235 16.28 -9.14 -2.91
CA GLY A 235 15.61 -9.06 -4.22
C GLY A 235 14.45 -8.07 -4.22
N PRO A 236 13.68 -8.00 -5.31
CA PRO A 236 12.48 -7.16 -5.37
C PRO A 236 11.48 -7.59 -4.28
N VAL A 237 10.97 -6.61 -3.53
CA VAL A 237 9.96 -6.79 -2.49
C VAL A 237 8.90 -5.72 -2.68
N PHE A 238 7.63 -6.12 -2.65
CA PHE A 238 6.49 -5.23 -2.56
C PHE A 238 6.07 -5.14 -1.08
N LEU A 239 5.86 -3.93 -0.58
CA LEU A 239 5.31 -3.68 0.75
C LEU A 239 3.87 -3.22 0.59
N THR A 240 2.93 -3.94 1.18
CA THR A 240 1.53 -3.54 1.25
C THR A 240 1.08 -3.41 2.70
N VAL A 241 0.29 -2.38 2.97
CA VAL A 241 -0.21 -2.04 4.31
C VAL A 241 -1.70 -1.80 4.20
N ASP A 242 -2.51 -2.76 4.63
CA ASP A 242 -3.90 -2.50 4.98
C ASP A 242 -3.93 -1.74 6.31
N ILE A 243 -4.67 -0.64 6.34
CA ILE A 243 -4.76 0.19 7.54
C ILE A 243 -5.51 -0.51 8.68
N ASP A 244 -6.32 -1.53 8.37
CA ASP A 244 -7.04 -2.31 9.37
C ASP A 244 -6.14 -3.26 10.18
N VAL A 245 -4.85 -3.36 9.84
CA VAL A 245 -3.84 -3.97 10.71
C VAL A 245 -3.75 -3.26 12.07
N LEU A 246 -4.04 -1.94 12.09
CA LEU A 246 -4.11 -1.15 13.30
C LEU A 246 -5.38 -1.44 14.09
N ASP A 247 -5.31 -1.28 15.41
CA ASP A 247 -6.51 -1.31 16.23
C ASP A 247 -7.49 -0.20 15.80
N PRO A 248 -8.81 -0.44 15.79
CA PRO A 248 -9.81 0.58 15.46
C PRO A 248 -9.76 1.84 16.33
N ALA A 249 -9.12 1.79 17.51
CA ALA A 249 -8.80 2.96 18.31
C ALA A 249 -7.87 3.96 17.57
N PHE A 250 -7.07 3.49 16.64
CA PHE A 250 -6.12 4.27 15.84
C PHE A 250 -6.57 4.45 14.39
N ALA A 251 -7.18 3.43 13.79
CA ALA A 251 -7.68 3.44 12.41
C ALA A 251 -9.18 3.14 12.32
N PRO A 252 -10.07 4.02 12.84
CA PRO A 252 -11.50 3.76 12.82
C PRO A 252 -12.12 3.85 11.41
N GLY A 253 -11.44 4.47 10.45
CA GLY A 253 -11.90 4.70 9.09
C GLY A 253 -11.49 3.61 8.11
N THR A 254 -11.86 2.36 8.37
CA THR A 254 -11.62 1.21 7.48
C THR A 254 -12.87 0.36 7.26
N GLY A 255 -12.86 -0.46 6.22
CA GLY A 255 -13.99 -1.29 5.76
C GLY A 255 -14.33 -2.41 6.74
N THR A 256 -13.31 -3.12 7.24
CA THR A 256 -13.41 -4.39 7.97
C THR A 256 -12.63 -4.35 9.30
N PRO A 257 -12.99 -3.48 10.26
CA PRO A 257 -12.20 -3.30 11.46
C PRO A 257 -12.25 -4.51 12.40
N GLU A 258 -11.08 -4.97 12.85
CA GLU A 258 -10.94 -6.04 13.85
C GLU A 258 -10.27 -5.52 15.14
N PRO A 259 -10.83 -5.72 16.34
CA PRO A 259 -10.26 -5.21 17.58
C PRO A 259 -8.98 -5.96 18.01
N GLY A 260 -8.14 -5.30 18.82
CA GLY A 260 -6.92 -5.88 19.37
C GLY A 260 -5.74 -5.87 18.41
N GLY A 261 -5.68 -4.86 17.53
CA GLY A 261 -4.65 -4.69 16.49
C GLY A 261 -3.39 -3.97 16.96
N MET A 262 -2.53 -3.62 15.99
CA MET A 262 -1.30 -2.87 16.25
C MET A 262 -1.59 -1.44 16.69
N THR A 263 -0.65 -0.87 17.44
CA THR A 263 -0.58 0.58 17.68
C THR A 263 0.07 1.30 16.50
N THR A 264 -0.21 2.59 16.35
CA THR A 264 0.47 3.42 15.33
C THR A 264 1.98 3.43 15.49
N ALA A 265 2.48 3.39 16.73
CA ALA A 265 3.91 3.36 17.01
C ALA A 265 4.57 2.07 16.52
N GLU A 266 3.91 0.92 16.67
CA GLU A 266 4.40 -0.37 16.18
C GLU A 266 4.47 -0.39 14.65
N LEU A 267 3.39 0.01 13.96
CA LEU A 267 3.36 0.02 12.49
C LEU A 267 4.36 1.02 11.91
N LEU A 268 4.44 2.23 12.46
CA LEU A 268 5.40 3.25 12.00
C LEU A 268 6.84 2.80 12.22
N TRP A 269 7.15 2.10 13.32
CA TRP A 269 8.47 1.52 13.51
C TRP A 269 8.72 0.39 12.51
N ALA A 270 7.74 -0.52 12.33
CA ALA A 270 7.87 -1.68 11.46
C ALA A 270 8.13 -1.33 9.99
N VAL A 271 7.43 -0.33 9.44
CA VAL A 271 7.60 0.11 8.04
C VAL A 271 8.97 0.77 7.79
N ARG A 272 9.68 1.23 8.83
CA ARG A 272 10.99 1.87 8.69
C ARG A 272 12.14 0.88 8.51
N GLU A 273 11.96 -0.38 8.91
CA GLU A 273 12.99 -1.41 8.97
C GLU A 273 12.93 -2.33 7.75
#